data_AF-A0A1B0B6S5-F1
#
_entry.id   AF-A0A1B0B6S5-F1
#
_cell.length_a   1.000
_cell.length_b   1.000
_cell.length_c   1.000
_cell.angle_alpha   90.00
_cell.angle_beta   90.00
_cell.angle_gamma   90.00
#
_symmetry.space_group_name_H-M   'P 1'
#
loop_
_entity.id
_entity.type
_entity.pdbx_description
1 polymer ?
#
loop_
_entity_poly.entity_id
_entity_poly.type
_entity_poly.pdbx_seq_one_letter_code
_entity_poly.pdbx_strand_id
1 'polypeptide(L)'
;MFLKHITLLMFLMSSSYSSSENWKQPTPQTVVQVAQKCLRLQNGLNIETLHDDPKQVRCFFENLSLWDKYNGFKAERLGYVFNKRQMMNEILVAVSYCNDKTRQDDANKWAFEAYSCFAVGPIGNWTNLFITNAYKKVLKDKGL
;
A
#
# COMPACT_ATOMS: atom_id res chain seq x y z
N MET A 1 12.82 58.54 8.53
CA MET A 1 12.54 57.89 7.24
C MET A 1 13.31 56.56 7.17
N PHE A 2 12.88 55.50 7.86
CA PHE A 2 13.24 54.10 7.58
C PHE A 2 12.20 53.18 8.24
N LEU A 3 10.93 53.55 8.05
CA LEU A 3 9.76 52.75 8.40
C LEU A 3 9.29 52.14 7.08
N LYS A 4 9.88 51.02 6.64
CA LYS A 4 9.36 50.30 5.45
C LYS A 4 9.87 48.88 5.13
N HIS A 5 10.84 48.29 5.84
CA HIS A 5 11.53 47.10 5.29
C HIS A 5 11.70 45.88 6.20
N ILE A 6 10.79 45.59 7.13
CA ILE A 6 10.75 44.23 7.73
C ILE A 6 9.28 43.81 7.96
N THR A 7 8.48 43.87 6.91
CA THR A 7 7.12 43.31 6.89
C THR A 7 6.95 42.43 5.66
N LEU A 8 7.87 41.50 5.42
CA LEU A 8 7.72 40.52 4.33
C LEU A 8 8.58 39.25 4.54
N LEU A 9 8.46 38.63 5.72
CA LEU A 9 8.95 37.27 5.94
C LEU A 9 7.90 36.41 6.65
N MET A 10 6.66 36.51 6.16
CA MET A 10 5.58 35.58 6.46
C MET A 10 5.09 34.96 5.14
N PHE A 11 5.95 34.22 4.46
CA PHE A 11 5.53 33.37 3.34
C PHE A 11 6.01 31.94 3.57
N LEU A 12 5.01 31.07 3.82
CA LEU A 12 4.99 29.63 3.57
C LEU A 12 5.70 28.73 4.59
N MET A 13 5.21 28.76 5.84
CA MET A 13 5.08 27.50 6.58
C MET A 13 3.96 26.70 5.91
N SER A 14 4.30 25.95 4.86
CA SER A 14 3.44 24.90 4.32
C SER A 14 3.24 23.90 5.43
N SER A 15 2.16 24.08 6.19
CA SER A 15 1.70 23.09 7.14
C SER A 15 1.35 21.88 6.28
N SER A 16 2.25 20.89 6.24
CA SER A 16 1.93 19.57 5.72
C SER A 16 0.80 19.06 6.60
N TYR A 17 -0.44 19.33 6.18
CA TYR A 17 -1.63 18.83 6.84
C TYR A 17 -1.59 17.31 6.62
N SER A 18 -0.84 16.60 7.46
CA SER A 18 -0.98 15.17 7.64
C SER A 18 -2.36 14.99 8.25
N SER A 19 -3.36 14.92 7.38
CA SER A 19 -4.66 14.38 7.74
C SER A 19 -4.35 13.03 8.36
N SER A 20 -4.51 12.90 9.67
CA SER A 20 -4.49 11.63 10.37
C SER A 20 -5.71 10.86 9.86
N GLU A 21 -5.54 10.25 8.68
CA GLU A 21 -6.53 9.37 8.11
C GLU A 21 -6.75 8.29 9.16
N ASN A 22 -7.99 8.18 9.67
CA ASN A 22 -8.40 7.15 10.62
C ASN A 22 -8.48 5.80 9.88
N TRP A 23 -7.34 5.37 9.35
CA TRP A 23 -7.21 4.13 8.61
C TRP A 23 -7.44 2.97 9.57
N LYS A 24 -8.29 2.04 9.14
CA LYS A 24 -8.54 0.79 9.84
C LYS A 24 -7.96 -0.33 9.00
N GLN A 25 -7.34 -1.30 9.68
CA GLN A 25 -6.89 -2.51 9.01
C GLN A 25 -8.09 -3.18 8.29
N PRO A 26 -7.94 -3.55 7.01
CA PRO A 26 -9.04 -4.15 6.25
C PRO A 26 -9.45 -5.49 6.86
N THR A 27 -10.76 -5.75 6.89
CA THR A 27 -11.30 -7.03 7.34
C THR A 27 -11.04 -8.11 6.29
N PRO A 28 -11.04 -9.40 6.66
CA PRO A 28 -10.95 -10.51 5.71
C PRO A 28 -11.98 -10.40 4.57
N GLN A 29 -13.21 -10.02 4.89
CA GLN A 29 -14.29 -9.82 3.91
C GLN A 29 -13.94 -8.72 2.91
N THR A 30 -13.42 -7.57 3.38
CA THR A 30 -12.98 -6.48 2.51
C THR A 30 -11.82 -6.90 1.61
N VAL A 31 -10.83 -7.63 2.14
CA VAL A 31 -9.70 -8.12 1.34
C VAL A 31 -10.16 -9.05 0.21
N VAL A 32 -11.06 -9.99 0.51
CA VAL A 32 -11.62 -10.91 -0.48
C VAL A 32 -12.42 -10.16 -1.56
N GLN A 33 -13.27 -9.20 -1.16
CA GLN A 33 -14.05 -8.40 -2.11
C GLN A 33 -13.15 -7.59 -3.05
N VAL A 34 -12.10 -6.96 -2.52
CA VAL A 34 -11.14 -6.19 -3.32
C VAL A 34 -10.32 -7.12 -4.22
N ALA A 35 -9.88 -8.28 -3.73
CA ALA A 35 -9.20 -9.28 -4.55
C ALA A 35 -10.07 -9.74 -5.73
N GLN A 36 -11.35 -10.06 -5.49
CA GLN A 36 -12.30 -10.42 -6.55
C GLN A 36 -12.50 -9.31 -7.57
N LYS A 37 -12.58 -8.05 -7.11
CA LYS A 37 -12.73 -6.87 -7.98
C LYS A 37 -11.49 -6.62 -8.84
N CYS A 38 -10.29 -6.76 -8.27
CA CYS A 38 -9.05 -6.29 -8.89
C CYS A 38 -8.24 -7.37 -9.60
N LEU A 39 -8.18 -8.60 -9.06
CA LEU A 39 -7.20 -9.62 -9.48
C LEU A 39 -7.72 -10.62 -10.53
N ARG A 40 -8.90 -10.36 -11.13
CA ARG A 40 -9.55 -11.24 -12.15
C ARG A 40 -9.45 -12.74 -11.85
N LEU A 41 -9.71 -13.13 -10.60
CA LEU A 41 -9.63 -14.52 -10.15
C LEU A 41 -10.76 -15.35 -10.77
N GLN A 42 -10.49 -16.03 -11.89
CA GLN A 42 -11.40 -17.02 -12.46
C GLN A 42 -11.21 -18.34 -11.69
N ASN A 43 -12.20 -18.74 -10.90
CA ASN A 43 -12.34 -20.06 -10.26
C ASN A 43 -11.25 -20.48 -9.26
N GLY A 44 -11.04 -19.65 -8.24
CA GLY A 44 -10.14 -19.97 -7.14
C GLY A 44 -9.04 -18.95 -6.99
N LEU A 45 -8.46 -18.90 -5.81
CA LEU A 45 -7.48 -17.90 -5.46
C LEU A 45 -6.08 -18.39 -5.89
N ASN A 46 -5.66 -18.08 -7.13
CA ASN A 46 -4.26 -18.22 -7.52
C ASN A 46 -3.52 -16.89 -7.26
N ILE A 47 -2.97 -16.71 -6.05
CA ILE A 47 -2.30 -15.47 -5.60
C ILE A 47 -0.90 -15.33 -6.19
N GLU A 48 -0.37 -16.35 -6.86
CA GLU A 48 0.95 -16.27 -7.51
C GLU A 48 1.00 -15.15 -8.57
N THR A 49 -0.18 -14.66 -9.01
CA THR A 49 -0.38 -13.72 -10.14
C THR A 49 -0.37 -12.24 -9.79
N LEU A 50 -0.12 -11.82 -8.54
CA LEU A 50 0.03 -10.38 -8.21
C LEU A 50 1.25 -9.72 -8.90
N HIS A 51 1.98 -10.46 -9.74
CA HIS A 51 3.18 -10.03 -10.43
C HIS A 51 3.02 -9.80 -11.95
N ASP A 52 1.83 -10.00 -12.53
CA ASP A 52 1.73 -10.05 -14.00
C ASP A 52 1.04 -8.84 -14.65
N ASP A 53 0.22 -8.07 -13.92
CA ASP A 53 -0.53 -6.92 -14.47
C ASP A 53 -0.41 -5.68 -13.57
N PRO A 54 0.29 -4.61 -14.04
CA PRO A 54 0.44 -3.36 -13.28
C PRO A 54 -0.87 -2.73 -12.81
N LYS A 55 -1.96 -2.89 -13.57
CA LYS A 55 -3.27 -2.34 -13.21
C LYS A 55 -3.87 -3.09 -12.02
N GLN A 56 -3.63 -4.39 -11.91
CA GLN A 56 -4.17 -5.23 -10.85
C GLN A 56 -3.47 -4.95 -9.52
N VAL A 57 -2.14 -4.82 -9.53
CA VAL A 57 -1.35 -4.42 -8.35
C VAL A 57 -1.87 -3.11 -7.79
N ARG A 58 -1.91 -2.06 -8.62
CA ARG A 58 -2.40 -0.76 -8.19
C ARG A 58 -3.83 -0.85 -7.68
N CYS A 59 -4.75 -1.46 -8.44
CA CYS A 59 -6.14 -1.59 -8.04
C CYS A 59 -6.28 -2.22 -6.66
N PHE A 60 -5.60 -3.34 -6.41
CA PHE A 60 -5.70 -4.08 -5.16
C PHE A 60 -5.24 -3.23 -3.97
N PHE A 61 -4.04 -2.65 -4.03
CA PHE A 61 -3.49 -1.89 -2.91
C PHE A 61 -4.13 -0.52 -2.72
N GLU A 62 -4.56 0.16 -3.80
CA GLU A 62 -5.28 1.44 -3.71
C GLU A 62 -6.65 1.27 -3.06
N ASN A 63 -7.41 0.21 -3.40
CA ASN A 63 -8.73 -0.05 -2.80
C ASN A 63 -8.65 -0.50 -1.34
N LEU A 64 -7.47 -0.90 -0.84
CA LEU A 64 -7.21 -1.18 0.59
C LEU A 64 -6.58 0.01 1.33
N SER A 65 -6.42 1.15 0.65
CA SER A 65 -5.72 2.33 1.19
C SER A 65 -4.29 2.00 1.64
N LEU A 66 -3.64 1.06 0.94
CA LEU A 66 -2.23 0.66 1.15
C LEU A 66 -1.29 1.31 0.12
N TRP A 67 -1.83 1.98 -0.89
CA TRP A 67 -1.09 2.74 -1.90
C TRP A 67 -1.89 3.97 -2.31
N ASP A 68 -1.22 5.09 -2.62
CA ASP A 68 -1.83 6.24 -3.31
C ASP A 68 -0.88 6.89 -4.33
N LYS A 69 -1.44 7.66 -5.26
CA LYS A 69 -0.70 8.33 -6.34
C LYS A 69 0.25 9.45 -5.90
N TYR A 70 0.22 9.85 -4.62
CA TYR A 70 1.05 10.94 -4.10
C TYR A 70 2.28 10.40 -3.36
N ASN A 71 2.12 9.29 -2.63
CA ASN A 71 3.09 8.78 -1.67
C ASN A 71 3.53 7.35 -1.96
N GLY A 72 2.90 6.67 -2.93
CA GLY A 72 3.14 5.25 -3.19
C GLY A 72 2.60 4.36 -2.06
N PHE A 73 3.28 3.25 -1.79
CA PHE A 73 2.89 2.30 -0.76
C PHE A 73 3.02 2.87 0.66
N LYS A 74 2.01 2.63 1.49
CA LYS A 74 1.95 3.04 2.90
C LYS A 74 2.66 2.01 3.78
N ALA A 75 3.96 2.16 3.93
CA ALA A 75 4.82 1.18 4.59
C ALA A 75 4.37 0.81 6.02
N GLU A 76 3.94 1.80 6.82
CA GLU A 76 3.42 1.55 8.17
C GLU A 76 2.16 0.67 8.16
N ARG A 77 1.21 0.96 7.26
CA ARG A 77 0.00 0.15 7.07
C ARG A 77 0.34 -1.27 6.61
N LEU A 78 1.32 -1.40 5.71
CA LEU A 78 1.84 -2.70 5.27
C LEU A 78 2.39 -3.52 6.44
N GLY A 79 3.16 -2.91 7.34
CA GLY A 79 3.66 -3.58 8.55
C GLY A 79 2.53 -4.11 9.45
N TYR A 80 1.43 -3.36 9.58
CA TYR A 80 0.25 -3.80 10.32
C TYR A 80 -0.50 -4.94 9.63
N VAL A 81 -0.78 -4.85 8.32
CA VAL A 81 -1.53 -5.91 7.60
C VAL A 81 -0.75 -7.23 7.54
N PHE A 82 0.58 -7.19 7.43
CA PHE A 82 1.40 -8.40 7.44
C PHE A 82 1.53 -9.04 8.83
N ASN A 83 1.07 -8.35 9.89
CA ASN A 83 1.26 -8.76 11.28
C ASN A 83 2.75 -9.06 11.61
N LYS A 84 3.65 -8.23 11.08
CA LYS A 84 5.11 -8.33 11.25
C LYS A 84 5.65 -7.14 12.02
N ARG A 85 5.03 -6.84 13.17
CA ARG A 85 5.37 -5.65 13.99
C ARG A 85 6.85 -5.60 14.38
N GLN A 86 7.46 -6.75 14.65
CA GLN A 86 8.88 -6.89 14.96
C GLN A 86 9.81 -6.57 13.78
N MET A 87 9.30 -6.55 12.54
CA MET A 87 10.05 -6.22 11.32
C MET A 87 9.60 -4.86 10.74
N MET A 88 8.90 -4.04 11.54
CA MET A 88 8.34 -2.77 11.06
C MET A 88 9.43 -1.87 10.44
N ASN A 89 10.60 -1.76 11.07
CA ASN A 89 11.69 -0.94 10.55
C ASN A 89 12.18 -1.42 9.19
N GLU A 90 12.32 -2.74 9.00
CA GLU A 90 12.75 -3.32 7.72
C GLU A 90 11.71 -3.09 6.62
N ILE A 91 10.42 -3.21 6.96
CA ILE A 91 9.31 -2.92 6.04
C ILE A 91 9.30 -1.44 5.66
N LEU A 92 9.43 -0.53 6.65
CA LEU A 92 9.49 0.91 6.44
C LEU A 92 10.63 1.26 5.48
N VAL A 93 11.84 0.78 5.75
CA VAL A 93 13.02 1.07 4.92
C VAL A 93 12.86 0.50 3.51
N ALA A 94 12.49 -0.77 3.38
CA ALA A 94 12.39 -1.42 2.07
C ALA A 94 11.29 -0.79 1.20
N VAL A 95 10.11 -0.56 1.76
CA VAL A 95 8.97 0.00 1.02
C VAL A 95 9.25 1.46 0.64
N SER A 96 9.75 2.29 1.56
CA SER A 96 10.09 3.69 1.24
C SER A 96 11.17 3.78 0.16
N TYR A 97 12.26 3.00 0.28
CA TYR A 97 13.29 2.96 -0.74
C TYR A 97 12.73 2.55 -2.12
N CYS A 98 11.89 1.52 -2.16
CA CYS A 98 11.30 1.04 -3.41
C CYS A 98 10.28 2.03 -4.01
N ASN A 99 9.49 2.74 -3.18
CA ASN A 99 8.62 3.81 -3.65
C ASN A 99 9.42 4.91 -4.35
N ASP A 100 10.50 5.38 -3.71
CA ASP A 100 11.31 6.48 -4.23
C ASP A 100 12.09 6.07 -5.48
N LYS A 101 12.68 4.87 -5.46
CA LYS A 101 13.49 4.34 -6.57
C LYS A 101 12.71 4.18 -7.87
N THR A 102 11.43 3.82 -7.80
CA THR A 102 10.60 3.52 -8.99
C THR A 102 9.57 4.60 -9.30
N ARG A 103 9.69 5.75 -8.63
CA ARG A 103 8.77 6.89 -8.78
C ARG A 103 8.73 7.37 -10.22
N GLN A 104 7.52 7.44 -10.76
CA GLN A 104 7.25 7.89 -12.12
C GLN A 104 5.79 8.33 -12.27
N ASP A 105 5.49 9.01 -13.38
CA ASP A 105 4.16 9.59 -13.63
C ASP A 105 3.07 8.54 -13.90
N ASP A 106 3.44 7.40 -14.52
CA ASP A 106 2.50 6.29 -14.69
C ASP A 106 2.28 5.58 -13.35
N ALA A 107 1.16 5.91 -12.71
CA ALA A 107 0.73 5.33 -11.44
C ALA A 107 0.62 3.80 -11.44
N ASN A 108 0.21 3.17 -12.55
CA ASN A 108 0.12 1.71 -12.60
C ASN A 108 1.52 1.11 -12.61
N LYS A 109 2.41 1.67 -13.42
CA LYS A 109 3.80 1.24 -13.51
C LYS A 109 4.57 1.51 -12.21
N TRP A 110 4.34 2.65 -11.56
CA TRP A 110 4.93 2.97 -10.26
C TRP A 110 4.53 1.96 -9.19
N ALA A 111 3.24 1.69 -9.04
CA ALA A 111 2.75 0.68 -8.09
C ALA A 111 3.35 -0.70 -8.38
N PHE A 112 3.41 -1.09 -9.65
CA PHE A 112 3.96 -2.38 -10.07
C PHE A 112 5.45 -2.53 -9.76
N GLU A 113 6.26 -1.55 -10.17
CA GLU A 113 7.72 -1.60 -9.99
C GLU A 113 8.11 -1.44 -8.52
N ALA A 114 7.43 -0.57 -7.76
CA ALA A 114 7.64 -0.46 -6.32
C ALA A 114 7.31 -1.78 -5.60
N TYR A 115 6.16 -2.40 -5.91
CA TYR A 115 5.79 -3.70 -5.38
C TYR A 115 6.84 -4.76 -5.72
N SER A 116 7.20 -4.87 -7.00
CA SER A 116 8.19 -5.83 -7.48
C SER A 116 9.54 -5.65 -6.80
N CYS A 117 9.96 -4.41 -6.53
CA CYS A 117 11.20 -4.08 -5.84
C CYS A 117 11.25 -4.62 -4.40
N PHE A 118 10.21 -4.41 -3.58
CA PHE A 118 10.23 -4.90 -2.19
C PHE A 118 9.74 -6.35 -2.05
N ALA A 119 9.00 -6.87 -3.04
CA ALA A 119 8.45 -8.21 -3.03
C ALA A 119 9.44 -9.31 -3.42
N VAL A 120 10.67 -8.98 -3.87
CA VAL A 120 11.74 -9.97 -4.13
C VAL A 120 12.14 -10.75 -2.86
N GLY A 121 11.85 -10.20 -1.67
CA GLY A 121 12.17 -10.81 -0.39
C GLY A 121 10.97 -11.39 0.38
N PRO A 122 11.10 -11.55 1.72
CA PRO A 122 10.03 -12.08 2.58
C PRO A 122 8.69 -11.34 2.48
N ILE A 123 8.72 -10.06 2.10
CA ILE A 123 7.53 -9.20 1.98
C ILE A 123 6.57 -9.72 0.89
N GLY A 124 7.08 -10.26 -0.23
CA GLY A 124 6.23 -10.87 -1.26
C GLY A 124 5.42 -12.05 -0.70
N ASN A 125 6.09 -12.94 0.05
CA ASN A 125 5.43 -14.05 0.75
C ASN A 125 4.36 -13.57 1.74
N TRP A 126 4.59 -12.46 2.45
CA TRP A 126 3.60 -11.93 3.39
C TRP A 126 2.36 -11.35 2.70
N THR A 127 2.52 -10.77 1.51
CA THR A 127 1.40 -10.33 0.67
C THR A 127 0.52 -11.54 0.29
N ASN A 128 1.13 -12.62 -0.15
CA ASN A 128 0.41 -13.84 -0.51
C ASN A 128 -0.30 -14.46 0.71
N LEU A 129 0.37 -14.49 1.86
CA LEU A 129 -0.23 -14.98 3.11
C LEU A 129 -1.39 -14.10 3.59
N PHE A 130 -1.27 -12.78 3.49
CA PHE A 130 -2.33 -11.83 3.86
C PHE A 130 -3.62 -12.13 3.10
N ILE A 131 -3.53 -12.28 1.78
CA ILE A 131 -4.68 -12.59 0.93
C ILE A 131 -5.19 -14.01 1.22
N THR A 132 -4.31 -15.01 1.28
CA THR A 132 -4.69 -16.42 1.58
C THR A 132 -5.44 -16.53 2.90
N ASN A 133 -4.94 -15.88 3.95
CA ASN A 133 -5.54 -15.92 5.28
C ASN A 133 -6.91 -15.23 5.30
N ALA A 134 -7.08 -14.14 4.54
CA ALA A 134 -8.38 -13.50 4.39
C ALA A 134 -9.41 -14.46 3.76
N TYR A 135 -9.04 -15.15 2.68
CA TYR A 135 -9.92 -16.15 2.05
C TYR A 135 -10.25 -17.31 2.97
N LYS A 136 -9.24 -17.91 3.63
CA LYS A 136 -9.45 -19.00 4.61
C LYS A 136 -10.40 -18.60 5.73
N LYS A 137 -10.26 -17.36 6.23
CA LYS A 137 -11.13 -16.83 7.29
C LYS A 137 -12.57 -16.67 6.79
N VAL A 138 -12.77 -16.14 5.58
CA VAL A 138 -14.10 -16.00 4.97
C VAL A 138 -14.76 -17.36 4.70
N LEU A 139 -14.01 -18.38 4.26
CA LEU A 139 -14.54 -19.74 4.06
C LEU A 139 -14.97 -20.37 5.39
N LYS A 140 -14.10 -20.31 6.40
CA LYS A 140 -14.40 -20.78 7.75
C LYS A 140 -15.66 -20.12 8.33
N ASP A 141 -15.82 -18.81 8.13
CA ASP A 141 -16.99 -18.06 8.63
C ASP A 141 -18.29 -18.44 7.90
N LYS A 142 -18.20 -19.06 6.72
CA LYS A 142 -19.33 -19.62 5.96
C LYS A 142 -19.59 -21.10 6.25
N GLY A 143 -18.78 -21.74 7.10
CA GLY A 143 -18.86 -23.19 7.37
C GLY A 143 -18.37 -24.07 6.21
N LEU A 144 -17.50 -23.52 5.35
CA LEU A 144 -16.87 -24.19 4.21
C LEU A 144 -15.40 -24.53 4.48
#